data_AF-A0A658NH00-F1
#
_entry.id   AF-A0A658NH00-F1
#
_cell.length_a   1.000
_cell.length_b   1.000
_cell.length_c   1.000
_cell.angle_alpha   90.00
_cell.angle_beta   90.00
_cell.angle_gamma   90.00
#
_symmetry.space_group_name_H-M   'P 1'
#
loop_
_entity.id
_entity.type
_entity.pdbx_description
1 polymer ?
#
loop_
_entity_poly.entity_id
_entity_poly.type
_entity_poly.pdbx_seq_one_letter_code
_entity_poly.pdbx_strand_id
1 'polypeptide(L)' 'MLGAEGRPVTVEVHVSAGLPGFTIVGLPDEGCRASRDRVRAAIQSSGFTWPQRRVTVNLAPGGLRKGGAGLDLAIA' A
#
# COMPACT_ATOMS: atom_id res chain seq x y z
N MET A 1 -4.64 -12.26 28.64
CA MET A 1 -4.28 -11.39 27.50
C MET A 1 -4.86 -12.05 26.26
N LEU A 2 -5.88 -11.47 25.63
CA LEU A 2 -6.37 -12.00 24.35
C LEU A 2 -5.32 -11.63 23.29
N GLY A 3 -4.80 -12.64 22.58
CA GLY A 3 -3.82 -12.44 21.51
C GLY A 3 -4.43 -11.74 20.30
N ALA A 4 -3.59 -11.11 19.48
CA ALA A 4 -4.03 -10.53 18.21
C ALA A 4 -4.19 -11.64 17.16
N GLU A 5 -5.37 -11.74 16.54
CA GLU A 5 -5.59 -12.60 15.38
C GLU A 5 -5.18 -11.88 14.09
N GLY A 6 -4.17 -12.42 13.42
CA GLY A 6 -3.78 -11.97 12.08
C GLY A 6 -4.70 -12.58 11.01
N ARG A 7 -4.99 -11.80 9.97
CA ARG A 7 -5.66 -12.30 8.76
C ARG A 7 -4.78 -12.03 7.54
N PRO A 8 -4.68 -12.99 6.60
CA PRO A 8 -3.92 -12.76 5.38
C PRO A 8 -4.55 -11.61 4.58
N VAL A 9 -3.70 -10.73 4.07
CA VAL A 9 -4.08 -9.63 3.18
C VAL A 9 -3.32 -9.81 1.88
N THR A 10 -4.06 -9.85 0.78
CA THR A 10 -3.46 -9.86 -0.56
C THR A 10 -3.32 -8.41 -1.03
N VAL A 11 -2.11 -8.07 -1.50
CA VAL A 11 -1.78 -6.76 -2.06
C VAL A 11 -1.57 -6.92 -3.55
N GLU A 12 -2.30 -6.15 -4.34
CA GLU A 12 -2.16 -6.11 -5.80
C GLU A 12 -1.85 -4.69 -6.23
N VAL A 13 -0.82 -4.53 -7.07
CA VAL A 13 -0.38 -3.23 -7.56
C VAL A 13 -0.56 -3.15 -9.06
N HIS A 14 -1.27 -2.11 -9.50
CA HIS A 14 -1.46 -1.82 -10.91
C HIS A 14 -0.87 -0.46 -11.27
N VAL A 15 -0.01 -0.42 -12.29
CA VAL A 15 0.59 0.79 -12.82
C VAL A 15 0.01 1.08 -14.21
N SER A 16 -0.67 2.21 -14.34
CA SER A 16 -1.38 2.62 -15.56
C SER A 16 -0.83 3.93 -16.12
N ALA A 17 -1.04 4.15 -17.42
CA ALA A 17 -0.74 5.44 -18.05
C ALA A 17 -1.69 6.55 -17.53
N GLY A 18 -1.22 7.79 -17.54
CA GLY A 18 -1.99 8.96 -17.10
C GLY A 18 -1.23 9.82 -16.09
N LEU A 19 -1.93 10.79 -15.52
CA LEU A 19 -1.34 11.71 -14.54
C LEU A 19 -0.81 10.94 -13.31
N PRO A 20 0.39 11.31 -12.79
CA PRO A 20 0.93 10.72 -11.58
C PRO A 20 -0.07 10.76 -10.43
N GLY A 21 -0.22 9.63 -9.75
CA GLY A 21 -1.15 9.50 -8.65
C GLY A 21 -0.98 8.16 -7.96
N PHE A 22 -1.32 8.11 -6.68
CA PHE A 22 -1.22 6.89 -5.88
C PHE A 22 -2.50 6.73 -5.07
N THR A 23 -3.15 5.57 -5.16
CA THR A 23 -4.42 5.31 -4.49
C THR A 23 -4.40 3.92 -3.87
N ILE A 24 -4.85 3.83 -2.62
CA ILE A 24 -5.06 2.56 -1.92
C ILE A 24 -6.56 2.34 -1.75
N VAL A 25 -7.05 1.18 -2.15
CA VAL A 25 -8.46 0.75 -2.05
C VAL A 25 -8.56 -0.54 -1.22
N GLY A 26 -9.77 -0.89 -0.77
CA GLY A 26 -10.00 -2.04 0.12
C GLY A 26 -10.03 -1.69 1.61
N LEU A 27 -10.64 -0.54 1.95
CA LEU A 27 -10.82 -0.02 3.31
C LEU A 27 -9.51 0.21 4.10
N PRO A 28 -8.54 0.97 3.56
CA PRO A 28 -7.34 1.36 4.31
C PRO A 28 -7.67 2.41 5.38
N ASP A 29 -7.01 2.30 6.53
CA ASP A 29 -6.92 3.37 7.52
C ASP A 29 -5.87 4.43 7.13
N GLU A 30 -5.66 5.40 8.02
CA GLU A 30 -4.67 6.46 7.83
C GLU A 30 -3.23 5.94 7.80
N GLY A 31 -2.90 4.93 8.61
CA GLY A 31 -1.57 4.30 8.61
C GLY A 31 -1.23 3.63 7.28
N CYS A 32 -2.20 2.93 6.70
CA CYS A 32 -2.11 2.37 5.35
C CYS A 32 -1.98 3.48 4.30
N ARG A 33 -2.72 4.60 4.43
CA ARG A 33 -2.60 5.74 3.51
C ARG A 33 -1.22 6.39 3.56
N ALA A 34 -0.59 6.41 4.74
CA ALA A 34 0.78 6.88 4.91
C ALA A 34 1.83 5.93 4.32
N SER A 35 1.47 4.70 3.92
CA SER A 35 2.38 3.78 3.21
C SER A 35 2.90 4.38 1.91
N ARG A 36 2.14 5.26 1.22
CA ARG A 36 2.62 5.94 0.01
C ARG A 36 3.96 6.64 0.23
N ASP A 37 4.04 7.45 1.28
CA ASP A 37 5.20 8.31 1.50
C ASP A 37 6.40 7.49 1.98
N ARG A 38 6.15 6.45 2.79
CA ARG A 38 7.17 5.51 3.29
C ARG A 38 7.72 4.62 2.18
N VAL A 39 6.85 4.06 1.34
CA VAL A 39 7.24 3.22 0.19
C VAL A 39 7.99 4.06 -0.83
N ARG A 40 7.54 5.29 -1.12
CA ARG A 40 8.26 6.21 -2.00
C ARG A 40 9.67 6.48 -1.49
N ALA A 41 9.81 6.82 -0.21
CA ALA A 41 11.10 7.05 0.41
C ALA A 41 11.99 5.80 0.34
N ALA A 42 11.43 4.62 0.62
CA ALA A 42 12.15 3.35 0.54
C ALA A 42 12.68 3.08 -0.87
N ILE A 43 11.81 3.12 -1.89
CA ILE A 43 12.19 2.93 -3.31
C ILE A 43 13.32 3.88 -3.73
N GLN A 44 13.18 5.18 -3.41
CA GLN A 44 14.18 6.18 -3.75
C GLN A 44 15.50 5.97 -3.00
N SER A 45 15.44 5.61 -1.71
CA SER A 45 16.63 5.34 -0.89
C SER A 45 17.37 4.08 -1.33
N SER A 46 16.66 3.12 -1.93
CA SER A 46 17.23 1.90 -2.51
C SER A 46 17.78 2.10 -3.93
N GLY A 47 17.79 3.34 -4.45
CA GLY A 47 18.32 3.67 -5.77
C GLY A 47 17.36 3.39 -6.94
N PHE A 48 16.11 3.02 -6.66
CA PHE A 48 15.09 2.83 -7.68
C PHE A 48 14.34 4.14 -7.97
N THR A 49 13.77 4.23 -9.17
CA THR A 49 13.00 5.41 -9.59
C THR A 49 11.53 5.24 -9.27
N TRP A 50 10.94 6.22 -8.58
CA TRP A 50 9.50 6.25 -8.36
C TRP A 50 8.75 6.47 -9.69
N PRO A 51 7.73 5.64 -10.00
CA PRO A 51 6.99 5.77 -11.26
C PRO A 51 6.23 7.10 -11.33
N GLN A 52 6.46 7.88 -12.39
CA GLN A 52 5.69 9.08 -12.73
C GLN A 52 4.38 8.69 -13.46
N ARG A 53 3.64 7.74 -12.88
CA ARG A 53 2.43 7.12 -13.45
C ARG A 53 1.36 6.99 -12.36
N ARG A 54 0.15 6.61 -12.77
CA ARG A 54 -0.91 6.29 -11.82
C ARG A 54 -0.72 4.88 -11.26
N VAL A 55 -0.54 4.79 -9.95
CA VAL A 55 -0.40 3.55 -9.18
C VAL A 55 -1.67 3.33 -8.36
N THR A 56 -2.28 2.16 -8.52
CA THR A 56 -3.42 1.73 -7.69
C THR A 56 -3.04 0.47 -6.92
N VAL A 57 -3.24 0.49 -5.62
CA VAL A 57 -2.98 -0.61 -4.70
C VAL A 57 -4.31 -1.13 -4.17
N ASN A 58 -4.61 -2.40 -4.42
CA ASN A 58 -5.79 -3.06 -3.90
C ASN A 58 -5.44 -3.94 -2.70
N LEU A 59 -6.20 -3.82 -1.61
CA LEU A 59 -6.06 -4.63 -0.40
C LEU A 59 -7.26 -5.57 -0.26
N ALA A 60 -7.06 -6.87 -0.51
CA ALA A 60 -8.09 -7.89 -0.34
C ALA A 60 -7.94 -8.63 1.00
N PRO A 61 -9.05 -9.05 1.66
CA PRO A 61 -10.44 -8.99 1.19
C PRO A 61 -11.09 -7.62 1.41
N GLY A 62 -11.80 -7.09 0.41
CA GLY A 62 -12.31 -5.70 0.36
C GLY A 62 -13.34 -5.28 1.42
N GLY A 63 -13.79 -6.17 2.31
CA GLY A 63 -14.77 -5.87 3.37
C GLY A 63 -14.18 -5.68 4.77
N LEU A 64 -12.87 -5.90 4.95
CA LEU A 64 -12.20 -5.74 6.23
C LEU A 64 -11.35 -4.46 6.21
N ARG A 65 -11.38 -3.70 7.31
CA ARG A 65 -10.44 -2.58 7.48
C ARG A 65 -9.02 -3.12 7.61
N LYS A 66 -8.09 -2.53 6.88
CA LYS A 66 -6.65 -2.79 7.01
C LYS A 66 -6.02 -1.61 7.71
N GLY A 67 -5.16 -1.91 8.68
CA GLY A 67 -4.55 -0.88 9.49
C GLY A 67 -3.05 -1.02 9.68
N GLY A 68 -2.44 0.11 9.98
CA GLY A 68 -1.03 0.21 10.35
C GLY A 68 -0.04 0.07 9.17
N ALA A 69 1.20 -0.25 9.55
CA ALA A 69 2.38 -0.20 8.70
C ALA A 69 2.78 -1.55 8.05
N GLY A 70 2.11 -2.64 8.41
CA GLY A 70 2.55 -4.00 8.09
C GLY A 70 2.48 -4.39 6.62
N LEU A 71 1.92 -3.52 5.76
CA LEU A 71 1.73 -3.78 4.34
C LEU A 71 2.75 -3.08 3.44
N ASP A 72 3.64 -2.24 4.00
CA ASP A 72 4.56 -1.42 3.22
C ASP A 72 5.48 -2.26 2.31
N LEU A 73 6.04 -3.36 2.85
CA LEU A 73 6.92 -4.24 2.08
C LEU A 73 6.20 -4.88 0.89
N ALA A 74 4.92 -5.20 1.03
CA ALA A 74 4.13 -5.77 -0.05
C ALA A 74 3.70 -4.73 -1.09
N ILE A 75 3.78 -3.43 -0.76
CA ILE A 75 3.46 -2.31 -1.65
C ILE A 75 4.70 -1.80 -2.40
N ALA A 76 5.89 -1.98 -1.82
CA ALA A 76 7.17 -1.44 -2.31
C ALA A 76 7.73 -2.13 -3.56
#